data_AF-A0A9P5A693-F1
#
_entry.id   AF-A0A9P5A693-F1
#
_cell.length_a   1.000
_cell.length_b   1.000
_cell.length_c   1.000
_cell.angle_alpha   90.00
_cell.angle_beta   90.00
_cell.angle_gamma   90.00
#
_symmetry.space_group_name_H-M   'P 1'
#
loop_
_entity.id
_entity.type
_entity.pdbx_description
1 polymer ?
#
loop_
_entity_poly.entity_id
_entity_poly.type
_entity_poly.pdbx_seq_one_letter_code
_entity_poly.pdbx_strand_id
1 'polypeptide(L)'
;MVSSAKTTTVTASSNYLSTEESSVAVTESVSSTDTSMAPDETSTTVLPTSDGTTTDSATTTESATAPATITTSEAPSTPTFIRNGGFEDSSISPSPWELYNGEATISVVCDVKHDGRNSVLMIHSQRAIPDYLRQRLQGPITAGVAYTMSAWVKATPSCPYVLLQCSYQSNNWESSAAIDITAAAGQWTHVSSTCTYTQEQINSGDLYLMVGLGCFGVPGNQGYIDTVDFSA
;
A
#
# COMPACT_ATOMS: atom_id res chain seq x y z
N MET A 1 -30.97 55.64 -32.24
CA MET A 1 -29.80 55.14 -31.48
C MET A 1 -29.76 55.89 -30.16
N VAL A 2 -30.11 55.21 -29.06
CA VAL A 2 -30.07 55.77 -27.70
C VAL A 2 -29.02 54.96 -26.95
N SER A 3 -27.99 55.65 -26.46
CA SER A 3 -26.83 55.06 -25.77
C SER A 3 -27.10 54.98 -24.28
N SER A 4 -26.90 53.80 -23.70
CA SER A 4 -26.88 53.55 -22.25
C SER A 4 -25.45 53.58 -21.75
N ALA A 5 -25.19 54.26 -20.64
CA ALA A 5 -23.95 54.09 -19.87
C ALA A 5 -24.28 53.88 -18.39
N LYS A 6 -23.59 52.89 -17.82
CA LYS A 6 -23.90 52.08 -16.65
C LYS A 6 -23.10 52.58 -15.43
N THR A 7 -23.78 52.73 -14.29
CA THR A 7 -23.19 53.02 -12.99
C THR A 7 -22.26 51.90 -12.53
N THR A 8 -21.06 52.25 -12.03
CA THR A 8 -20.14 51.31 -11.36
C THR A 8 -19.77 51.90 -10.00
N THR A 9 -20.11 51.15 -8.94
CA THR A 9 -19.74 51.43 -7.55
C THR A 9 -18.50 50.61 -7.22
N VAL A 10 -17.45 51.24 -6.68
CA VAL A 10 -16.28 50.53 -6.13
C VAL A 10 -16.16 50.89 -4.65
N THR A 11 -16.45 49.91 -3.79
CA THR A 11 -16.17 49.95 -2.36
C THR A 11 -14.81 49.28 -2.14
N ALA A 12 -13.80 50.04 -1.77
CA ALA A 12 -12.53 49.51 -1.28
C ALA A 12 -12.62 49.34 0.24
N SER A 13 -12.29 48.15 0.74
CA SER A 13 -12.06 47.91 2.16
C SER A 13 -10.69 47.29 2.36
N SER A 14 -10.04 47.75 3.43
CA SER A 14 -8.63 47.61 3.81
C SER A 14 -8.17 46.18 4.04
N ASN A 15 -6.84 45.98 4.10
CA ASN A 15 -6.22 45.42 5.30
C ASN A 15 -4.73 45.83 5.41
N TYR A 16 -4.38 46.24 6.62
CA TYR A 16 -3.04 46.61 7.07
C TYR A 16 -2.16 45.37 7.20
N LEU A 17 -0.94 45.41 6.65
CA LEU A 17 0.12 44.43 6.93
C LEU A 17 0.98 44.97 8.08
N SER A 18 0.99 44.26 9.20
CA SER A 18 1.96 44.42 10.29
C SER A 18 2.95 43.26 10.19
N THR A 19 4.22 43.56 9.97
CA THR A 19 5.30 42.59 9.90
C THR A 19 5.99 42.56 11.26
N GLU A 20 5.74 41.52 12.06
CA GLU A 20 6.53 41.22 13.26
C GLU A 20 7.58 40.17 12.92
N GLU A 21 8.80 40.43 13.37
CA GLU A 21 9.98 39.58 13.29
C GLU A 21 9.73 38.19 13.90
N SER A 22 10.20 37.14 13.22
CA SER A 22 10.36 35.81 13.83
C SER A 22 11.82 35.40 13.72
N SER A 23 12.47 35.33 14.87
CA SER A 23 13.86 34.94 15.08
C SER A 23 13.99 33.41 15.03
N VAL A 24 14.92 32.92 14.21
CA VAL A 24 15.25 31.49 14.08
C VAL A 24 16.44 31.19 14.99
N ALA A 25 16.24 30.32 15.98
CA ALA A 25 17.31 29.74 16.78
C ALA A 25 17.81 28.45 16.10
N VAL A 26 19.04 28.46 15.59
CA VAL A 26 19.74 27.29 15.07
C VAL A 26 20.35 26.53 16.24
N THR A 27 19.94 25.28 16.44
CA THR A 27 20.60 24.34 17.36
C THR A 27 21.35 23.32 16.53
N GLU A 28 22.69 23.41 16.56
CA GLU A 28 23.59 22.42 15.99
C GLU A 28 23.54 21.15 16.84
N SER A 29 23.34 20.00 16.18
CA SER A 29 23.41 18.67 16.81
C SER A 29 24.55 17.89 16.15
N VAL A 30 25.64 17.69 16.89
CA VAL A 30 26.76 16.82 16.52
C VAL A 30 26.38 15.37 16.82
N SER A 31 26.45 14.49 15.81
CA SER A 31 26.26 13.05 15.97
C SER A 31 27.60 12.34 15.76
N SER A 32 28.09 11.71 16.83
CA SER A 32 29.27 10.85 16.83
C SER A 32 28.89 9.45 16.36
N THR A 33 29.54 8.95 15.31
CA THR A 33 29.44 7.54 14.89
C THR A 33 30.61 6.78 15.49
N ASP A 34 30.32 5.94 16.48
CA ASP A 34 31.29 4.97 17.01
C ASP A 34 31.05 3.58 16.43
N THR A 35 32.18 2.95 16.09
CA THR A 35 32.34 1.69 15.37
C THR A 35 32.36 0.52 16.35
N SER A 36 31.73 -0.62 16.03
CA SER A 36 32.13 -1.95 16.56
C SER A 36 31.34 -3.06 15.85
N MET A 37 31.96 -3.78 14.91
CA MET A 37 32.49 -5.15 15.03
C MET A 37 31.43 -6.26 15.23
N ALA A 38 31.25 -7.05 14.16
CA ALA A 38 30.62 -8.35 14.20
C ALA A 38 31.54 -9.40 14.85
N PRO A 39 30.98 -10.44 15.47
CA PRO A 39 31.63 -11.74 15.55
C PRO A 39 30.92 -12.74 14.63
N ASP A 40 31.74 -13.37 13.82
CA ASP A 40 31.41 -14.55 13.03
C ASP A 40 31.75 -15.82 13.83
N GLU A 41 31.21 -16.92 13.32
CA GLU A 41 31.61 -18.31 13.52
C GLU A 41 30.88 -19.21 14.54
N THR A 42 30.56 -20.37 13.96
CA THR A 42 30.62 -21.74 14.50
C THR A 42 29.28 -22.35 14.89
N SER A 43 28.77 -23.21 14.00
CA SER A 43 27.91 -24.31 14.42
C SER A 43 28.27 -25.59 13.68
N THR A 44 28.72 -26.56 14.47
CA THR A 44 29.15 -27.92 14.13
C THR A 44 27.94 -28.88 14.20
N THR A 45 28.17 -30.15 13.86
CA THR A 45 27.42 -31.37 14.31
C THR A 45 26.28 -31.76 13.33
N VAL A 46 26.08 -32.98 12.82
CA VAL A 46 26.59 -34.36 13.06
C VAL A 46 26.26 -35.25 11.85
N LEU A 47 27.08 -36.27 11.59
CA LEU A 47 26.76 -37.45 10.77
C LEU A 47 26.00 -38.51 11.60
N PRO A 48 25.09 -39.29 11.01
CA PRO A 48 24.83 -40.64 11.48
C PRO A 48 25.40 -41.68 10.50
N THR A 49 26.21 -42.57 11.05
CA THR A 49 26.57 -43.88 10.50
C THR A 49 25.49 -44.88 10.91
N SER A 50 25.05 -45.73 9.99
CA SER A 50 24.40 -47.00 10.33
C SER A 50 24.73 -48.03 9.26
N ASP A 51 25.71 -48.87 9.56
CA ASP A 51 25.92 -50.19 8.96
C ASP A 51 25.35 -51.23 9.92
N GLY A 52 24.74 -52.29 9.39
CA GLY A 52 24.50 -53.48 10.21
C GLY A 52 23.30 -54.34 9.84
N THR A 53 23.33 -54.90 8.63
CA THR A 53 22.55 -56.07 8.21
C THR A 53 22.61 -57.21 9.22
N THR A 54 21.47 -57.82 9.57
CA THR A 54 21.39 -59.25 9.93
C THR A 54 20.04 -59.83 9.51
N THR A 55 20.11 -61.03 8.94
CA THR A 55 19.13 -61.75 8.13
C THR A 55 18.30 -62.76 8.93
N ASP A 56 17.08 -62.96 8.44
CA ASP A 56 16.16 -64.11 8.54
C ASP A 56 15.58 -64.60 9.87
N SER A 57 14.24 -64.53 9.93
CA SER A 57 13.41 -65.70 10.21
C SER A 57 12.04 -65.51 9.57
N ALA A 58 11.72 -66.40 8.63
CA ALA A 58 10.43 -66.47 7.95
C ALA A 58 9.31 -66.85 8.93
N THR A 59 8.29 -66.02 9.01
CA THR A 59 6.97 -66.40 9.53
C THR A 59 5.92 -65.82 8.60
N THR A 60 5.21 -66.71 7.93
CA THR A 60 4.06 -66.40 7.09
C THR A 60 2.89 -66.05 8.00
N THR A 61 2.57 -64.76 8.10
CA THR A 61 1.35 -64.26 8.74
C THR A 61 0.61 -63.41 7.71
N GLU A 62 -0.67 -63.72 7.50
CA GLU A 62 -1.56 -63.00 6.58
C GLU A 62 -1.54 -61.49 6.85
N SER A 63 -1.04 -60.75 5.86
CA SER A 63 -0.95 -59.30 5.89
C SER A 63 -2.34 -58.71 5.64
N ALA A 64 -3.04 -58.33 6.70
CA ALA A 64 -4.09 -57.33 6.61
C ALA A 64 -3.42 -55.99 6.24
N THR A 65 -3.47 -55.64 4.95
CA THR A 65 -3.08 -54.32 4.45
C THR A 65 -4.01 -53.27 5.08
N ALA A 66 -3.57 -52.70 6.20
CA ALA A 66 -4.12 -51.44 6.67
C ALA A 66 -3.79 -50.36 5.63
N PRO A 67 -4.79 -49.60 5.13
CA PRO A 67 -4.51 -48.49 4.24
C PRO A 67 -3.64 -47.48 4.98
N ALA A 68 -2.49 -47.13 4.40
CA ALA A 68 -1.67 -46.02 4.87
C ALA A 68 -2.50 -44.74 4.75
N THR A 69 -2.89 -44.16 5.89
CA THR A 69 -3.52 -42.85 5.92
C THR A 69 -2.48 -41.82 5.51
N ILE A 70 -2.53 -41.39 4.24
CA ILE A 70 -1.72 -40.28 3.76
C ILE A 70 -2.37 -39.02 4.32
N THR A 71 -1.86 -38.54 5.46
CA THR A 71 -2.25 -37.24 6.01
C THR A 71 -1.61 -36.18 5.14
N THR A 72 -2.33 -35.72 4.13
CA THR A 72 -1.96 -34.53 3.37
C THR A 72 -2.05 -33.34 4.33
N SER A 73 -0.90 -32.89 4.83
CA SER A 73 -0.80 -31.65 5.61
C SER A 73 -1.01 -30.50 4.64
N GLU A 74 -2.25 -30.02 4.54
CA GLU A 74 -2.57 -28.79 3.84
C GLU A 74 -1.81 -27.64 4.53
N ALA A 75 -0.98 -26.93 3.76
CA ALA A 75 -0.27 -25.77 4.29
C ALA A 75 -1.31 -24.73 4.76
N PRO A 76 -1.09 -24.07 5.91
CA PRO A 76 -2.00 -23.04 6.37
C PRO A 76 -2.19 -21.98 5.28
N SER A 77 -3.43 -21.78 4.84
CA SER A 77 -3.78 -20.78 3.85
C SER A 77 -3.44 -19.39 4.38
N THR A 78 -2.56 -18.66 3.71
CA THR A 78 -2.29 -17.26 4.04
C THR A 78 -3.59 -16.48 3.96
N PRO A 79 -3.98 -15.74 5.01
CA PRO A 79 -5.23 -14.97 4.99
C PRO A 79 -5.18 -13.94 3.86
N THR A 80 -6.24 -13.91 3.06
CA THR A 80 -6.43 -12.91 2.01
C THR A 80 -7.12 -11.68 2.60
N PHE A 81 -6.42 -10.54 2.66
CA PHE A 81 -6.96 -9.32 3.26
C PHE A 81 -7.69 -8.42 2.28
N ILE A 82 -7.30 -8.45 1.00
CA ILE A 82 -7.87 -7.65 -0.08
C ILE A 82 -8.19 -8.55 -1.28
N ARG A 83 -9.07 -8.08 -2.16
CA ARG A 83 -9.41 -8.75 -3.42
C ARG A 83 -9.06 -7.88 -4.61
N ASN A 84 -8.91 -8.51 -5.77
CA ASN A 84 -8.71 -7.84 -7.04
C ASN A 84 -7.55 -6.82 -7.01
N GLY A 85 -6.44 -7.14 -6.37
CA GLY A 85 -5.28 -6.25 -6.27
C GLY A 85 -4.61 -5.94 -7.61
N GLY A 86 -4.72 -6.86 -8.58
CA GLY A 86 -4.26 -6.68 -9.96
C GLY A 86 -5.35 -6.23 -10.94
N PHE A 87 -6.57 -5.92 -10.47
CA PHE A 87 -7.66 -5.42 -11.33
C PHE A 87 -8.06 -6.35 -12.51
N GLU A 88 -7.94 -7.66 -12.30
CA GLU A 88 -8.18 -8.71 -13.31
C GLU A 88 -9.61 -9.24 -13.36
N ASP A 89 -10.42 -8.94 -12.35
CA ASP A 89 -11.78 -9.50 -12.24
C ASP A 89 -12.74 -8.96 -13.33
N SER A 90 -12.51 -7.75 -13.81
CA SER A 90 -13.33 -7.09 -14.84
C SER A 90 -12.54 -6.02 -15.58
N SER A 91 -12.73 -5.92 -16.90
CA SER A 91 -12.07 -4.90 -17.73
C SER A 91 -12.74 -3.53 -17.68
N ILE A 92 -13.87 -3.38 -16.98
CA ILE A 92 -14.66 -2.14 -16.94
C ILE A 92 -14.87 -1.59 -15.53
N SER A 93 -14.58 -2.38 -14.50
CA SER A 93 -14.87 -2.00 -13.11
C SER A 93 -13.70 -2.34 -12.18
N PRO A 94 -13.26 -1.39 -11.34
CA PRO A 94 -12.24 -1.62 -10.35
C PRO A 94 -12.79 -2.28 -9.07
N SER A 95 -14.07 -2.70 -9.04
CA SER A 95 -14.68 -3.33 -7.87
C SER A 95 -13.84 -4.48 -7.30
N PRO A 96 -13.70 -4.63 -5.97
CA PRO A 96 -14.39 -3.89 -4.91
C PRO A 96 -13.71 -2.59 -4.48
N TRP A 97 -12.74 -2.08 -5.25
CA TRP A 97 -12.09 -0.81 -4.96
C TRP A 97 -13.02 0.37 -5.26
N GLU A 98 -12.95 1.39 -4.42
CA GLU A 98 -13.75 2.61 -4.52
C GLU A 98 -12.89 3.86 -4.36
N LEU A 99 -13.34 4.97 -4.95
CA LEU A 99 -12.75 6.27 -4.70
C LEU A 99 -13.17 6.80 -3.33
N TYR A 100 -12.22 7.36 -2.60
CA TYR A 100 -12.47 7.90 -1.27
C TYR A 100 -13.08 9.31 -1.31
N ASN A 101 -12.38 10.28 -1.91
CA ASN A 101 -12.83 11.68 -1.94
C ASN A 101 -13.71 11.99 -3.16
N GLY A 102 -13.61 11.18 -4.23
CA GLY A 102 -14.33 11.40 -5.49
C GLY A 102 -13.82 12.64 -6.25
N GLU A 103 -12.59 13.05 -5.96
CA GLU A 103 -11.89 14.18 -6.59
C GLU A 103 -11.11 13.75 -7.84
N ALA A 104 -10.88 12.45 -8.00
CA ALA A 104 -10.34 11.82 -9.20
C ALA A 104 -11.44 11.09 -10.00
N THR A 105 -11.12 10.72 -11.23
CA THR A 105 -11.87 9.73 -12.00
C THR A 105 -11.02 8.46 -12.09
N ILE A 106 -11.64 7.29 -11.94
CA ILE A 106 -10.96 6.00 -12.09
C ILE A 106 -11.56 5.17 -13.23
N SER A 107 -10.70 4.41 -13.91
CA SER A 107 -11.11 3.45 -14.93
C SER A 107 -10.13 2.28 -14.96
N VAL A 108 -10.63 1.09 -15.29
CA VAL A 108 -9.76 -0.06 -15.59
C VAL A 108 -9.30 0.06 -17.04
N VAL A 109 -8.00 -0.12 -17.26
CA VAL A 109 -7.34 -0.01 -18.57
C VAL A 109 -6.49 -1.24 -18.81
N CYS A 110 -6.23 -1.58 -20.08
CA CYS A 110 -5.51 -2.81 -20.46
C CYS A 110 -4.25 -2.57 -21.33
N ASP A 111 -4.07 -1.34 -21.81
CA ASP A 111 -2.97 -0.90 -22.65
C ASP A 111 -1.73 -0.51 -21.82
N VAL A 112 -1.94 0.08 -20.64
CA VAL A 112 -0.90 0.39 -19.67
C VAL A 112 -1.12 -0.48 -18.43
N LYS A 113 -0.19 -1.39 -18.15
CA LYS A 113 -0.23 -2.31 -17.01
C LYS A 113 1.16 -2.71 -16.57
N HIS A 114 1.31 -3.12 -15.32
CA HIS A 114 2.56 -3.65 -14.78
C HIS A 114 2.63 -5.16 -15.02
N ASP A 115 1.58 -5.87 -14.63
CA ASP A 115 1.45 -7.31 -14.81
C ASP A 115 0.02 -7.67 -15.27
N GLY A 116 -0.21 -8.92 -15.64
CA GLY A 116 -1.56 -9.38 -16.02
C GLY A 116 -2.10 -8.71 -17.29
N ARG A 117 -3.38 -8.36 -17.27
CA ARG A 117 -4.11 -7.78 -18.41
C ARG A 117 -4.56 -6.35 -18.16
N ASN A 118 -4.67 -5.93 -16.91
CA ASN A 118 -5.29 -4.66 -16.55
C ASN A 118 -4.48 -3.89 -15.50
N SER A 119 -4.75 -2.60 -15.40
CA SER A 119 -4.45 -1.78 -14.23
C SER A 119 -5.57 -0.78 -13.99
N VAL A 120 -5.52 -0.01 -12.92
CA VAL A 120 -6.40 1.15 -12.72
C VAL A 120 -5.69 2.43 -13.12
N LEU A 121 -6.32 3.21 -14.00
CA LEU A 121 -5.97 4.59 -14.29
C LEU A 121 -6.75 5.51 -13.35
N MET A 122 -6.03 6.36 -12.62
CA MET A 122 -6.56 7.45 -11.81
C MET A 122 -6.19 8.79 -12.46
N ILE A 123 -7.20 9.60 -12.79
CA ILE A 123 -7.04 10.94 -13.36
C ILE A 123 -7.49 11.96 -12.31
N HIS A 124 -6.57 12.79 -11.85
CA HIS A 124 -6.84 13.83 -10.87
C HIS A 124 -7.61 15.01 -11.48
N SER A 125 -8.53 15.58 -10.71
CA SER A 125 -9.08 16.89 -11.01
C SER A 125 -8.05 18.00 -10.80
N GLN A 126 -8.43 19.24 -11.11
CA GLN A 126 -7.57 20.41 -10.95
C GLN A 126 -7.29 20.77 -9.47
N ARG A 127 -7.91 20.06 -8.52
CA ARG A 127 -7.72 20.31 -7.10
C ARG A 127 -6.46 19.61 -6.60
N ALA A 128 -5.65 20.33 -5.84
CA ALA A 128 -4.43 19.81 -5.21
C ALA A 128 -4.74 18.97 -3.95
N ILE A 129 -5.83 18.20 -3.96
CA ILE A 129 -6.22 17.30 -2.86
C ILE A 129 -5.89 15.88 -3.34
N PRO A 130 -5.10 15.10 -2.59
CA PRO A 130 -4.90 13.69 -2.90
C PRO A 130 -6.24 12.96 -2.87
N ASP A 131 -6.45 12.10 -3.86
CA ASP A 131 -7.52 11.13 -3.83
C ASP A 131 -6.93 9.74 -3.65
N TYR A 132 -7.76 8.82 -3.20
CA TYR A 132 -7.36 7.47 -2.84
C TYR A 132 -8.31 6.47 -3.48
N LEU A 133 -7.72 5.43 -4.01
CA LEU A 133 -8.39 4.18 -4.23
C LEU A 133 -8.34 3.38 -2.91
N ARG A 134 -9.49 2.97 -2.39
CA ARG A 134 -9.57 2.24 -1.13
C ARG A 134 -10.34 0.93 -1.25
N GLN A 135 -10.02 -0.01 -0.38
CA GLN A 135 -10.74 -1.25 -0.22
C GLN A 135 -10.83 -1.64 1.25
N ARG A 136 -12.01 -2.08 1.66
CA ARG A 136 -12.25 -2.60 3.01
C ARG A 136 -11.49 -3.91 3.21
N LEU A 137 -10.80 -4.05 4.33
CA LEU A 137 -10.09 -5.28 4.67
C LEU A 137 -11.10 -6.40 4.96
N GLN A 138 -10.85 -7.59 4.40
CA GLN A 138 -11.75 -8.75 4.47
C GLN A 138 -11.22 -9.86 5.40
N GLY A 139 -9.91 -9.90 5.61
CA GLY A 139 -9.25 -10.87 6.48
C GLY A 139 -9.24 -10.46 7.95
N PRO A 140 -9.01 -11.41 8.87
CA PRO A 140 -8.91 -11.11 10.30
C PRO A 140 -7.65 -10.28 10.60
N ILE A 141 -7.83 -9.06 11.08
CA ILE A 141 -6.72 -8.19 11.52
C ILE A 141 -6.39 -8.48 12.98
N THR A 142 -5.09 -8.59 13.27
CA THR A 142 -4.56 -8.85 14.62
C THR A 142 -3.91 -7.59 15.17
N ALA A 143 -4.26 -7.23 16.39
CA ALA A 143 -3.70 -6.05 17.04
C ALA A 143 -2.18 -6.18 17.22
N GLY A 144 -1.45 -5.11 16.94
CA GLY A 144 0.01 -5.06 17.11
C GLY A 144 0.82 -5.77 16.02
N VAL A 145 0.18 -6.46 15.06
CA VAL A 145 0.85 -7.03 13.89
C VAL A 145 1.13 -5.94 12.86
N ALA A 146 2.36 -5.88 12.39
CA ALA A 146 2.75 -5.00 11.30
C ALA A 146 2.32 -5.63 9.97
N TYR A 147 1.50 -4.91 9.22
CA TYR A 147 1.06 -5.29 7.88
C TYR A 147 1.82 -4.48 6.84
N THR A 148 2.33 -5.16 5.82
CA THR A 148 2.94 -4.54 4.64
C THR A 148 1.87 -4.26 3.60
N MET A 149 1.81 -3.01 3.18
CA MET A 149 1.07 -2.55 2.00
C MET A 149 2.06 -2.38 0.86
N SER A 150 1.69 -2.78 -0.35
CA SER A 150 2.49 -2.46 -1.52
C SER A 150 1.64 -2.28 -2.76
N ALA A 151 2.18 -1.57 -3.75
CA ALA A 151 1.58 -1.41 -5.06
C ALA A 151 2.67 -1.14 -6.09
N TRP A 152 2.37 -1.48 -7.35
CA TRP A 152 3.11 -0.96 -8.48
C TRP A 152 2.40 0.29 -9.00
N VAL A 153 3.15 1.38 -9.15
CA VAL A 153 2.62 2.67 -9.57
C VAL A 153 3.44 3.25 -10.72
N LYS A 154 2.75 3.82 -11.70
CA LYS A 154 3.35 4.60 -12.78
C LYS A 154 2.61 5.92 -12.89
N ALA A 155 3.26 7.04 -12.57
CA ALA A 155 2.60 8.34 -12.55
C ALA A 155 3.29 9.37 -13.44
N THR A 156 2.56 10.41 -13.85
CA THR A 156 3.15 11.56 -14.55
C THR A 156 4.08 12.34 -13.60
N PRO A 157 5.07 13.11 -14.12
CA PRO A 157 5.98 13.91 -13.27
C PRO A 157 5.27 14.91 -12.33
N SER A 158 4.05 15.29 -12.68
CA SER A 158 3.17 16.15 -11.90
C SER A 158 2.46 15.45 -10.74
N CYS A 159 2.65 14.13 -10.60
CA CYS A 159 2.21 13.29 -9.50
C CYS A 159 3.43 12.70 -8.79
N PRO A 160 4.21 13.52 -8.07
CA PRO A 160 5.50 13.11 -7.50
C PRO A 160 5.38 12.17 -6.30
N TYR A 161 4.21 12.06 -5.67
CA TYR A 161 4.07 11.28 -4.43
C TYR A 161 3.05 10.15 -4.57
N VAL A 162 3.35 9.02 -3.93
CA VAL A 162 2.37 7.98 -3.61
C VAL A 162 2.10 7.98 -2.11
N LEU A 163 0.84 7.76 -1.75
CA LEU A 163 0.37 7.71 -0.36
C LEU A 163 -0.21 6.33 -0.11
N LEU A 164 0.42 5.57 0.79
CA LEU A 164 -0.09 4.28 1.26
C LEU A 164 -0.58 4.45 2.69
N GLN A 165 -1.84 4.10 2.94
CA GLN A 165 -2.53 4.39 4.18
C GLN A 165 -3.38 3.21 4.65
N CYS A 166 -3.36 3.00 5.96
CA CYS A 166 -4.33 2.19 6.67
C CYS A 166 -5.27 3.12 7.42
N SER A 167 -6.57 2.94 7.24
CA SER A 167 -7.59 3.70 7.98
C SER A 167 -8.52 2.79 8.76
N TYR A 168 -9.22 3.39 9.72
CA TYR A 168 -10.28 2.81 10.55
C TYR A 168 -11.44 3.82 10.66
N GLN A 169 -12.63 3.37 11.10
CA GLN A 169 -13.84 4.21 11.13
C GLN A 169 -14.12 4.93 9.80
N SER A 170 -13.75 4.32 8.67
CA SER A 170 -13.86 4.87 7.31
C SER A 170 -12.97 6.08 6.96
N ASN A 171 -12.49 6.88 7.92
CA ASN A 171 -11.72 8.09 7.62
C ASN A 171 -10.66 8.50 8.65
N ASN A 172 -10.37 7.68 9.65
CA ASN A 172 -9.33 7.97 10.62
C ASN A 172 -8.06 7.20 10.25
N TRP A 173 -6.95 7.92 10.19
CA TRP A 173 -5.62 7.36 9.95
C TRP A 173 -4.56 8.23 10.62
N GLU A 174 -3.43 7.62 10.94
CA GLU A 174 -2.26 8.37 11.37
C GLU A 174 -1.53 8.98 10.17
N SER A 175 -0.70 10.00 10.43
CA SER A 175 0.03 10.72 9.37
C SER A 175 0.70 9.76 8.39
N SER A 176 0.36 9.88 7.12
CA SER A 176 0.94 9.06 6.06
C SER A 176 2.30 9.60 5.63
N ALA A 177 3.27 8.71 5.49
CA ALA A 177 4.50 9.03 4.77
C ALA A 177 4.18 9.11 3.26
N ALA A 178 4.53 10.25 2.65
CA ALA A 178 4.53 10.39 1.20
C ALA A 178 5.79 9.72 0.63
N ILE A 179 5.61 8.84 -0.34
CA ILE A 179 6.70 8.16 -1.03
C ILE A 179 7.00 8.95 -2.31
N ASP A 180 8.19 9.55 -2.39
CA ASP A 180 8.63 10.29 -3.57
C ASP A 180 8.99 9.33 -4.72
N ILE A 181 8.31 9.50 -5.84
CA ILE A 181 8.51 8.74 -7.09
C ILE A 181 8.99 9.62 -8.25
N THR A 182 9.40 10.87 -7.97
CA THR A 182 9.78 11.86 -9.00
C THR A 182 10.88 11.36 -9.93
N ALA A 183 11.89 10.67 -9.40
CA ALA A 183 13.01 10.13 -10.18
C ALA A 183 12.59 9.01 -11.15
N ALA A 184 11.46 8.35 -10.90
CA ALA A 184 10.93 7.26 -11.70
C ALA A 184 9.65 7.64 -12.46
N ALA A 185 9.39 8.94 -12.62
CA ALA A 185 8.20 9.42 -13.32
C ALA A 185 8.05 8.78 -14.71
N GLY A 186 6.85 8.32 -15.02
CA GLY A 186 6.53 7.60 -16.25
C GLY A 186 7.00 6.14 -16.30
N GLN A 187 7.66 5.61 -15.26
CA GLN A 187 8.03 4.20 -15.14
C GLN A 187 7.23 3.53 -14.04
N TRP A 188 7.06 2.21 -14.15
CA TRP A 188 6.50 1.40 -13.08
C TRP A 188 7.49 1.34 -11.92
N THR A 189 7.01 1.70 -10.74
CA THR A 189 7.79 1.75 -9.51
C THR A 189 7.05 0.98 -8.43
N HIS A 190 7.74 0.04 -7.80
CA HIS A 190 7.20 -0.64 -6.63
C HIS A 190 7.33 0.28 -5.41
N VAL A 191 6.22 0.49 -4.72
CA VAL A 191 6.15 1.27 -3.48
C VAL A 191 5.60 0.40 -2.36
N SER A 192 6.09 0.61 -1.15
CA SER A 192 5.63 -0.14 0.01
C SER A 192 5.75 0.68 1.29
N SER A 193 4.86 0.38 2.24
CA SER A 193 4.84 0.95 3.57
C SER A 193 4.22 -0.06 4.53
N THR A 194 4.45 0.12 5.82
CA THR A 194 3.89 -0.75 6.87
C THR A 194 2.91 0.02 7.73
N CYS A 195 1.87 -0.66 8.21
CA CYS A 195 0.96 -0.12 9.22
C CYS A 195 0.66 -1.17 10.29
N THR A 196 0.22 -0.71 11.46
CA THR A 196 -0.19 -1.58 12.56
C THR A 196 -1.53 -1.08 13.07
N TYR A 197 -2.44 -2.00 13.40
CA TYR A 197 -3.70 -1.65 14.03
C TYR A 197 -3.67 -1.94 15.54
N THR A 198 -4.22 -1.04 16.35
CA THR A 198 -4.48 -1.32 17.77
C THR A 198 -5.79 -2.10 17.93
N GLN A 199 -5.99 -2.71 19.11
CA GLN A 199 -7.25 -3.42 19.38
C GLN A 199 -8.45 -2.46 19.37
N GLU A 200 -8.27 -1.22 19.81
CA GLU A 200 -9.30 -0.17 19.79
C GLU A 200 -9.70 0.19 18.35
N GLN A 201 -8.72 0.33 17.45
CA GLN A 201 -8.98 0.59 16.04
C GLN A 201 -9.72 -0.58 15.38
N ILE A 202 -9.31 -1.82 15.66
CA ILE A 202 -10.00 -3.02 15.15
C ILE A 202 -11.45 -3.07 15.66
N ASN A 203 -11.66 -2.82 16.96
CA ASN A 203 -12.99 -2.79 17.56
C ASN A 203 -13.87 -1.68 17.00
N SER A 204 -13.27 -0.58 16.55
CA SER A 204 -13.99 0.52 15.91
C SER A 204 -14.49 0.19 14.50
N GLY A 205 -13.94 -0.86 13.88
CA GLY A 205 -14.36 -1.39 12.60
C GLY A 205 -13.95 -0.50 11.41
N ASP A 206 -14.47 -0.89 10.24
CA ASP A 206 -14.29 -0.15 8.99
C ASP A 206 -12.83 0.15 8.68
N LEU A 207 -12.04 -0.94 8.66
CA LEU A 207 -10.64 -0.94 8.32
C LEU A 207 -10.46 -0.94 6.80
N TYR A 208 -9.65 -0.03 6.26
CA TYR A 208 -9.35 0.05 4.84
C TYR A 208 -7.85 0.11 4.58
N LEU A 209 -7.45 -0.48 3.45
CA LEU A 209 -6.24 -0.11 2.73
C LEU A 209 -6.58 1.01 1.74
N MET A 210 -5.71 2.00 1.63
CA MET A 210 -5.85 3.15 0.74
C MET A 210 -4.53 3.38 -0.02
N VAL A 211 -4.64 3.55 -1.35
CA VAL A 211 -3.55 3.89 -2.26
C VAL A 211 -3.92 5.18 -2.97
N GLY A 212 -3.15 6.24 -2.75
CA GLY A 212 -3.41 7.55 -3.32
C GLY A 212 -2.22 8.11 -4.09
N LEU A 213 -2.49 9.07 -4.96
CA LEU A 213 -1.48 9.85 -5.66
C LEU A 213 -1.52 11.30 -5.19
N GLY A 214 -0.35 11.83 -4.85
CA GLY A 214 -0.16 13.24 -4.55
C GLY A 214 0.24 13.97 -5.81
N CYS A 215 -0.73 14.61 -6.46
CA CYS A 215 -0.51 15.39 -7.69
C CYS A 215 -0.61 16.89 -7.46
N PHE A 216 0.13 17.66 -8.25
CA PHE A 216 -0.05 19.11 -8.33
C PHE A 216 -1.39 19.44 -8.99
N GLY A 217 -2.00 20.59 -8.69
CA GLY A 217 -3.32 20.97 -9.22
C GLY A 217 -3.31 21.41 -10.69
N VAL A 218 -2.90 20.53 -11.62
CA VAL A 218 -2.95 20.81 -13.06
C VAL A 218 -3.79 19.75 -13.81
N PRO A 219 -4.57 20.16 -14.84
CA PRO A 219 -5.40 19.22 -15.60
C PRO A 219 -4.57 18.13 -16.29
N GLY A 220 -5.13 16.92 -16.36
CA GLY A 220 -4.50 15.79 -17.07
C GLY A 220 -3.46 15.02 -16.24
N ASN A 221 -3.32 15.37 -14.96
CA ASN A 221 -2.51 14.60 -14.03
C ASN A 221 -3.10 13.23 -13.81
N GLN A 222 -2.26 12.22 -13.98
CA GLN A 222 -2.71 10.85 -13.93
C GLN A 222 -1.62 9.92 -13.43
N GLY A 223 -2.07 8.81 -12.88
CA GLY A 223 -1.22 7.67 -12.64
C GLY A 223 -1.98 6.37 -12.78
N TYR A 224 -1.21 5.31 -12.87
CA TYR A 224 -1.66 3.95 -12.99
C TYR A 224 -1.25 3.21 -11.72
N ILE A 225 -2.16 2.42 -11.17
CA ILE A 225 -1.97 1.58 -10.00
C ILE A 225 -2.26 0.14 -10.43
N ASP A 226 -1.38 -0.77 -10.05
CA ASP A 226 -1.48 -2.19 -10.36
C ASP A 226 -0.87 -3.02 -9.22
N THR A 227 -1.23 -4.29 -9.15
CA THR A 227 -0.63 -5.31 -8.28
C THR A 227 -0.52 -4.81 -6.84
N VAL A 228 -1.67 -4.43 -6.27
CA VAL A 228 -1.78 -4.00 -4.89
C VAL A 228 -1.79 -5.24 -3.98
N ASP A 229 -0.96 -5.22 -2.95
CA ASP A 229 -0.88 -6.29 -1.94
C ASP A 229 -1.03 -5.73 -0.51
N PHE A 230 -1.57 -6.58 0.35
CA PHE A 230 -1.67 -6.35 1.79
C PHE A 230 -1.43 -7.67 2.53
N SER A 231 -0.34 -7.74 3.29
CA SER A 231 0.12 -8.97 3.95
C SER A 231 0.72 -8.66 5.33
N ALA A 232 0.88 -9.69 6.17
CA ALA A 232 1.48 -9.63 7.51
C ALA A 232 2.81 -10.38 7.54
#